data_AF-A0A2V9Y036-F1
#
_entry.id   AF-A0A2V9Y036-F1
#
_cell.length_a   1.000
_cell.length_b   1.000
_cell.length_c   1.000
_cell.angle_alpha   90.00
_cell.angle_beta   90.00
_cell.angle_gamma   90.00
#
_symmetry.space_group_name_H-M   'P 1'
#
loop_
_entity.id
_entity.type
_entity.pdbx_description
1 polymer ?
#
loop_
_entity_poly.entity_id
_entity_poly.type
_entity_poly.pdbx_seq_one_letter_code
_entity_poly.pdbx_strand_id
1 'polypeptide(L)'
;MPMTSLNISLPEALKEYVEGQVASGDWATPSEYVRELIRQDKERRLGNLEQDLIAAAKGPKIELPVAEIRRKGLLLVLRQRARRK
;
A
#
# COMPACT_ATOMS: atom_id res chain seq x y z
N MET A 1 5.65 14.20 -21.17
CA MET A 1 5.20 14.28 -19.76
C MET A 1 6.27 15.02 -18.96
N PRO A 2 5.91 15.94 -18.04
CA PRO A 2 6.90 16.63 -17.23
C PRO A 2 7.62 15.64 -16.31
N MET A 3 8.94 15.54 -16.43
CA MET A 3 9.77 14.80 -15.48
C MET A 3 10.11 15.73 -14.32
N THR A 4 9.66 15.38 -13.12
CA THR A 4 10.06 16.06 -11.89
C THR A 4 11.31 15.37 -11.33
N SER A 5 12.31 16.15 -10.93
CA SER A 5 13.50 15.62 -10.26
C SER A 5 13.20 15.36 -8.79
N LEU A 6 13.71 14.25 -8.27
CA LEU A 6 13.66 13.90 -6.86
C LEU A 6 15.09 13.66 -6.38
N ASN A 7 15.59 14.55 -5.52
CA ASN A 7 16.89 14.38 -4.89
C ASN A 7 16.69 13.60 -3.59
N ILE A 8 17.39 12.48 -3.44
CA ILE A 8 17.34 11.64 -2.24
C ILE A 8 18.76 11.40 -1.74
N SER A 9 18.93 11.46 -0.41
CA SER A 9 20.15 11.02 0.25
C SER A 9 19.96 9.59 0.71
N LEU A 10 20.86 8.70 0.32
CA LEU A 10 20.83 7.29 0.70
C LEU A 10 22.10 6.97 1.50
N PRO A 11 22.00 6.11 2.53
CA PRO A 11 23.17 5.45 3.12
C PRO A 11 24.01 4.75 2.05
N GLU A 12 25.32 4.67 2.28
CA GLU A 12 26.29 4.12 1.31
C GLU A 12 25.92 2.70 0.86
N ALA A 13 25.54 1.82 1.79
CA ALA A 13 25.11 0.45 1.48
C ALA A 13 23.90 0.40 0.54
N LEU A 14 22.95 1.34 0.64
CA LEU A 14 21.80 1.39 -0.25
C LEU A 14 22.17 1.94 -1.62
N LYS A 15 23.12 2.88 -1.67
CA LYS A 15 23.66 3.39 -2.94
C LYS A 15 24.38 2.28 -3.70
N GLU A 16 25.26 1.53 -3.05
CA GLU A 16 25.98 0.41 -3.65
C GLU A 16 25.02 -0.67 -4.19
N TYR A 17 23.97 -0.97 -3.43
CA TYR A 17 22.94 -1.91 -3.86
C TYR A 17 22.25 -1.43 -5.16
N VAL A 18 21.84 -0.15 -5.22
CA VAL A 18 21.21 0.43 -6.42
C VAL A 18 22.19 0.43 -7.61
N GLU A 19 23.45 0.78 -7.39
CA GLU A 19 24.49 0.75 -8.42
C GLU A 19 24.73 -0.68 -8.93
N GLY A 20 24.72 -1.69 -8.04
CA GLY A 20 24.80 -3.09 -8.43
C GLY A 20 23.60 -3.56 -9.28
N GLN A 21 22.39 -3.07 -8.99
CA GLN A 21 21.22 -3.32 -9.83
C GLN A 21 21.38 -2.69 -11.22
N VAL A 22 21.86 -1.45 -11.31
CA VAL A 22 22.15 -0.81 -12.61
C VAL A 22 23.25 -1.56 -13.38
N ALA A 23 24.30 -2.02 -12.69
CA ALA A 23 25.38 -2.79 -13.29
C ALA A 23 24.94 -4.17 -13.81
N SER A 24 23.86 -4.74 -13.27
CA SER A 24 23.28 -6.00 -13.76
C SER A 24 22.65 -5.88 -15.16
N GLY A 25 22.45 -4.66 -15.66
CA GLY A 25 21.97 -4.37 -17.01
C GLY A 25 20.45 -4.25 -17.13
N ASP A 26 19.71 -4.56 -16.06
CA ASP A 26 18.24 -4.46 -16.04
C ASP A 26 17.73 -3.00 -16.00
N TRP A 27 18.58 -2.04 -15.57
CA TRP A 27 18.25 -0.62 -15.52
C TRP A 27 19.42 0.24 -15.98
N ALA A 28 19.16 1.32 -16.72
CA ALA A 28 20.18 2.21 -17.27
C ALA A 28 20.64 3.28 -16.28
N THR A 29 19.81 3.64 -15.29
CA THR A 29 20.15 4.64 -14.28
C THR A 29 19.59 4.29 -12.90
N PRO A 30 20.22 4.76 -11.80
CA PRO A 30 19.65 4.64 -10.45
C PRO A 30 18.23 5.22 -10.35
N SER A 31 17.97 6.33 -11.04
CA SER A 31 16.64 6.96 -11.05
C SER A 31 15.58 6.09 -11.73
N GLU A 32 15.97 5.27 -12.71
CA GLU A 32 15.07 4.32 -13.36
C GLU A 32 14.72 3.17 -12.43
N TYR A 33 15.71 2.58 -11.77
CA TYR A 33 15.51 1.55 -10.76
C TYR A 33 14.57 2.03 -9.64
N VAL A 34 14.81 3.23 -9.11
CA VAL A 34 13.97 3.81 -8.05
C VAL A 34 12.54 4.09 -8.54
N ARG A 35 12.36 4.56 -9.78
CA ARG A 35 11.01 4.75 -10.34
C ARG A 35 10.25 3.44 -10.45
N GLU A 36 10.91 2.38 -10.89
CA GLU A 36 10.29 1.06 -11.01
C GLU A 36 9.95 0.47 -9.63
N LEU A 37 10.83 0.62 -8.64
CA LEU A 37 10.53 0.26 -7.25
C LEU A 37 9.27 0.96 -6.72
N ILE A 38 9.13 2.27 -6.99
CA ILE A 38 7.94 3.03 -6.58
C ILE A 38 6.68 2.52 -7.30
N ARG A 39 6.78 2.17 -8.59
CA ARG A 39 5.66 1.61 -9.35
C ARG A 39 5.22 0.26 -8.78
N GLN A 40 6.17 -0.63 -8.50
CA GLN A 40 5.90 -1.93 -7.89
C GLN A 40 5.33 -1.80 -6.49
N ASP A 41 5.84 -0.88 -5.67
CA ASP A 41 5.27 -0.62 -4.34
C ASP A 41 3.82 -0.12 -4.44
N LYS A 42 3.53 0.78 -5.38
CA LYS A 42 2.17 1.26 -5.63
C LYS A 42 1.24 0.13 -6.07
N GLU A 43 1.68 -0.71 -7.01
CA GLU A 43 0.92 -1.87 -7.48
C GLU A 43 0.67 -2.88 -6.35
N ARG A 44 1.68 -3.19 -5.52
CA ARG A 44 1.50 -4.06 -4.36
C ARG A 44 0.51 -3.50 -3.34
N ARG A 45 0.58 -2.20 -3.04
CA ARG A 45 -0.38 -1.56 -2.11
C ARG A 45 -1.82 -1.60 -2.66
N LEU A 46 -1.98 -1.38 -3.96
CA LEU A 46 -3.29 -1.46 -4.62
C LEU A 46 -3.82 -2.90 -4.64
N GLY A 47 -2.98 -3.87 -5.01
CA GLY A 47 -3.35 -5.28 -5.01
C GLY A 47 -3.72 -5.80 -3.61
N ASN A 48 -2.99 -5.38 -2.58
CA ASN A 48 -3.34 -5.70 -1.20
C ASN A 48 -4.70 -5.14 -0.80
N LEU A 49 -5.01 -3.90 -1.22
CA LEU A 49 -6.32 -3.31 -0.97
C LEU A 49 -7.45 -4.09 -1.67
N GLU A 50 -7.25 -4.51 -2.92
CA GLU A 50 -8.22 -5.35 -3.63
C GLU A 50 -8.43 -6.69 -2.94
N GLN A 51 -7.36 -7.35 -2.50
CA GLN A 51 -7.45 -8.61 -1.74
C GLN A 51 -8.17 -8.41 -0.41
N ASP A 52 -7.88 -7.33 0.33
CA ASP A 52 -8.56 -6.99 1.57
C ASP A 52 -10.05 -6.71 1.35
N LEU A 53 -10.41 -6.03 0.25
CA LEU A 53 -11.80 -5.79 -0.12
C LEU A 53 -12.54 -7.08 -0.52
N ILE A 54 -11.89 -7.97 -1.28
CA ILE A 54 -12.44 -9.30 -1.61
C ILE A 54 -12.64 -10.13 -0.35
N ALA A 55 -11.65 -10.12 0.56
CA ALA A 55 -11.74 -10.81 1.85
C ALA A 55 -12.88 -10.24 2.71
N ALA A 56 -13.02 -8.91 2.75
CA ALA A 56 -14.11 -8.23 3.45
C ALA A 56 -15.48 -8.55 2.83
N ALA A 57 -15.59 -8.60 1.49
CA ALA A 57 -16.82 -8.96 0.79
C ALA A 57 -17.25 -10.42 1.02
N LYS A 58 -16.28 -11.33 1.16
CA LYS A 58 -16.51 -12.73 1.57
C LYS A 58 -16.73 -12.90 3.07
N GLY A 59 -16.48 -11.85 3.85
CA GLY A 59 -16.65 -11.82 5.28
C GLY A 59 -18.11 -11.93 5.72
N PRO A 60 -18.35 -12.14 7.04
CA PRO A 60 -19.70 -12.23 7.58
C PRO A 60 -20.45 -10.91 7.38
N LYS A 61 -21.67 -10.99 6.81
CA LYS A 61 -22.57 -9.84 6.75
C LYS A 61 -22.94 -9.42 8.17
N ILE A 62 -22.66 -8.17 8.51
CA ILE A 62 -23.05 -7.56 9.79
C ILE A 62 -24.26 -6.67 9.52
N GLU A 63 -25.44 -7.10 9.94
CA GLU A 63 -26.63 -6.27 9.87
C GLU A 63 -26.58 -5.19 10.97
N LEU A 64 -26.68 -3.93 10.57
CA LEU A 64 -26.57 -2.77 11.47
C LEU A 64 -27.81 -1.89 11.32
N PRO A 65 -28.59 -1.69 12.39
CA PRO A 65 -29.67 -0.73 12.39
C PRO A 65 -29.10 0.69 12.22
N VAL A 66 -29.64 1.45 11.25
CA VAL A 66 -29.19 2.84 10.95
C VAL A 66 -29.28 3.75 12.17
N ALA A 67 -30.26 3.51 13.06
CA ALA A 67 -30.42 4.24 14.32
C ALA A 67 -29.22 4.06 15.28
N GLU A 68 -28.58 2.89 15.28
CA GLU A 68 -27.45 2.59 16.15
C GLU A 68 -26.15 3.23 15.65
N ILE A 69 -25.98 3.32 14.32
CA ILE A 69 -24.86 4.02 13.67
C ILE A 69 -24.89 5.51 13.99
N ARG A 70 -26.07 6.15 13.94
CA ARG A 70 -26.23 7.58 14.25
C ARG A 70 -25.93 7.90 15.72
N ARG A 71 -26.13 6.94 16.63
CA ARG A 71 -25.98 7.15 18.07
C ARG A 71 -24.58 6.85 18.60
N LYS A 72 -23.88 5.86 18.04
CA LYS A 72 -22.59 5.36 18.59
C LYS A 72 -21.40 5.52 17.62
N GLY A 73 -21.66 5.83 16.34
CA GLY A 73 -20.65 5.88 15.29
C GLY A 73 -20.33 4.51 14.70
N LEU A 74 -20.16 4.45 13.38
CA LEU A 74 -20.02 3.21 12.61
C LEU A 74 -18.86 2.33 13.10
N LEU A 75 -17.67 2.92 13.29
CA LEU A 75 -16.46 2.21 13.70
C LEU A 75 -16.60 1.56 15.09
N LEU A 76 -17.31 2.22 16.01
CA LEU A 76 -17.45 1.77 17.40
C LEU A 76 -18.37 0.55 17.47
N VAL A 77 -19.47 0.56 16.71
CA VAL A 77 -20.41 -0.56 16.63
C VAL A 77 -19.78 -1.76 15.91
N LEU A 78 -19.04 -1.52 14.81
CA LEU A 78 -18.32 -2.58 14.10
C LEU A 78 -17.24 -3.23 14.98
N ARG A 79 -16.44 -2.42 15.70
CA ARG A 79 -15.39 -2.94 16.60
C ARG A 79 -15.96 -3.74 17.78
N GLN A 80 -17.12 -3.34 18.32
CA GLN A 80 -17.80 -4.09 19.38
C GLN A 80 -18.32 -5.46 18.89
N ARG A 81 -18.86 -5.53 17.67
CA ARG A 81 -19.36 -6.80 17.10
C ARG A 81 -18.23 -7.69 16.59
N ALA A 82 -17.16 -7.14 16.04
CA ALA A 82 -15.99 -7.89 15.59
C ALA A 82 -15.22 -8.54 16.77
N ARG A 83 -15.25 -7.94 17.96
CA ARG A 83 -14.62 -8.50 19.19
C ARG A 83 -15.47 -9.55 19.92
N ARG A 84 -16.73 -9.76 19.53
CA ARG A 84 -17.65 -10.70 20.20
C ARG A 84 -17.66 -12.11 19.57
N LYS A 85 -16.67 -12.42 18.72
CA LYS A 85 -16.53 -13.74 18.09
C LYS A 85 -15.27 -14.43 18.60
#